data_AF-A0A1I8IX22-F1
#
_entry.id   AF-A0A1I8IX22-F1
#
_cell.length_a   1.000
_cell.length_b   1.000
_cell.length_c   1.000
_cell.angle_alpha   90.00
_cell.angle_beta   90.00
_cell.angle_gamma   90.00
#
_symmetry.space_group_name_H-M   'P 1'
#
loop_
_entity.id
_entity.type
_entity.pdbx_description
1 polymer ?
#
loop_
_entity_poly.entity_id
_entity_poly.type
_entity_poly.pdbx_seq_one_letter_code
_entity_poly.pdbx_strand_id
1 'polypeptide(L)'
;MPHLLAALVFDSDSDTFVRYRLRMPEYAVDSTRHYKVLDRVWTPGPRAEFPQDFKYFTSFFIHLQELLELAIVSDLSGVEVRHTSRMRLFPSVCNSQDKFVRVIEHLPAAAIVYERETRMKELMRIMGLSDSVHWLSWLITTVTVMSISAVGMTALLTAGGIVRHSDPLLLFMFIFSF
;
A
#
# COMPACT_ATOMS: atom_id res chain seq x y z
N MET A 1 -33.85 19.57 -1.54
CA MET A 1 -33.59 18.64 -0.43
C MET A 1 -32.64 19.36 0.52
N PRO A 2 -32.96 19.57 1.81
CA PRO A 2 -32.03 20.25 2.71
C PRO A 2 -30.81 19.34 2.90
N HIS A 3 -29.67 19.71 2.30
CA HIS A 3 -28.40 19.03 2.48
C HIS A 3 -27.83 19.47 3.83
N LEU A 4 -27.82 18.56 4.80
CA LEU A 4 -27.22 18.83 6.11
C LEU A 4 -25.70 18.93 5.93
N LEU A 5 -25.19 20.14 6.11
CA LEU A 5 -23.81 20.50 5.75
C LEU A 5 -22.82 20.01 6.82
N ALA A 6 -23.12 20.30 8.09
CA ALA A 6 -22.43 19.80 9.25
C ALA A 6 -23.34 19.87 10.49
N ALA A 7 -23.09 19.04 11.50
CA ALA A 7 -23.73 19.12 12.81
C ALA A 7 -22.65 19.34 13.88
N LEU A 8 -22.92 20.26 14.79
CA LEU A 8 -22.01 20.63 15.86
C LEU A 8 -22.60 20.23 17.22
N VAL A 9 -21.84 19.52 18.04
CA VAL A 9 -22.27 19.03 19.35
C VAL A 9 -21.25 19.41 20.41
N PHE A 10 -21.68 20.19 21.41
CA PHE A 10 -20.89 20.46 22.61
C PHE A 10 -21.13 19.37 23.66
N ASP A 11 -20.05 18.83 24.26
CA ASP A 11 -20.11 17.69 25.18
C ASP A 11 -20.08 18.14 26.66
N SER A 12 -19.18 19.06 26.98
CA SER A 12 -19.06 19.67 28.31
C SER A 12 -18.38 21.02 28.17
N ASP A 13 -19.01 22.05 28.71
CA ASP A 13 -18.50 23.41 28.73
C ASP A 13 -17.97 23.70 30.14
N SER A 14 -16.65 23.73 30.28
CA SER A 14 -16.00 24.23 31.50
C SER A 14 -15.24 25.49 31.13
N ASP A 15 -15.21 26.49 32.01
CA ASP A 15 -14.60 27.81 31.76
C ASP A 15 -13.18 27.75 31.15
N THR A 16 -12.45 26.65 31.37
CA THR A 16 -11.08 26.46 30.86
C THR A 16 -10.96 25.49 29.70
N PHE A 17 -11.95 24.61 29.47
CA PHE A 17 -11.85 23.55 28.46
C PHE A 17 -13.20 23.29 27.79
N VAL A 18 -13.25 23.57 26.50
CA VAL A 18 -14.43 23.36 25.65
C VAL A 18 -14.21 22.11 24.80
N ARG A 19 -15.09 21.12 24.96
CA ARG A 19 -15.09 19.92 24.09
C ARG A 19 -16.25 20.00 23.10
N TYR A 20 -15.92 20.11 21.81
CA TYR A 20 -16.90 20.05 20.73
C TYR A 20 -16.64 18.86 19.79
N ARG A 21 -17.69 18.47 19.06
CA ARG A 21 -17.65 17.43 18.03
C ARG A 21 -18.28 17.97 16.76
N LEU A 22 -17.48 18.09 15.70
CA LEU A 22 -17.94 18.44 14.36
C LEU A 22 -18.26 17.16 13.58
N ARG A 23 -19.51 16.99 13.17
CA ARG A 23 -19.99 15.84 12.40
C ARG A 23 -20.31 16.26 10.97
N MET A 24 -19.71 15.59 10.01
CA MET A 24 -19.97 15.76 8.58
C MET A 24 -20.46 14.45 7.97
N PRO A 25 -21.13 14.51 6.79
CA PRO A 25 -21.52 13.30 6.09
C PRO A 25 -20.30 12.48 5.65
N GLU A 26 -20.48 11.16 5.54
CA GLU A 26 -19.38 10.20 5.26
C GLU A 26 -18.67 10.44 3.93
N TYR A 27 -19.33 11.02 2.93
CA TYR A 27 -18.70 11.32 1.65
C TYR A 27 -17.80 12.57 1.69
N ALA A 28 -17.94 13.42 2.71
CA ALA A 28 -17.23 14.69 2.84
C ALA A 28 -15.89 14.57 3.60
N VAL A 29 -15.74 13.57 4.45
CA VAL A 29 -14.56 13.34 5.29
C VAL A 29 -14.15 11.88 5.23
N ASP A 30 -12.88 11.59 5.48
CA ASP A 30 -12.44 10.19 5.52
C ASP A 30 -13.00 9.47 6.75
N SER A 31 -13.23 8.17 6.57
CA SER A 31 -13.82 7.32 7.61
C SER A 31 -12.82 7.08 8.72
N THR A 32 -13.18 7.47 9.94
CA THR A 32 -12.41 7.19 11.16
C THR A 32 -12.87 5.91 11.87
N ARG A 33 -13.76 5.13 11.24
CA ARG A 33 -14.35 3.93 11.82
C ARG A 33 -13.25 2.91 12.17
N HIS A 34 -13.31 2.34 13.37
CA HIS A 34 -12.29 1.41 13.90
C HIS A 34 -10.86 1.97 13.93
N TYR A 35 -10.70 3.28 14.21
CA TYR A 35 -9.39 3.93 14.32
C TYR A 35 -8.50 3.77 13.07
N LYS A 36 -9.12 3.55 11.90
CA LYS A 36 -8.41 3.49 10.62
C LYS A 36 -8.11 4.89 10.10
N VAL A 37 -7.18 5.56 10.76
CA VAL A 37 -6.67 6.88 10.36
C VAL A 37 -5.59 6.73 9.27
N LEU A 38 -4.89 5.60 9.28
CA LEU A 38 -3.82 5.26 8.35
C LEU A 38 -4.32 4.30 7.26
N ASP A 39 -3.64 4.31 6.12
CA ASP A 39 -3.90 3.34 5.06
C ASP A 39 -3.62 1.92 5.57
N ARG A 40 -4.38 0.96 5.06
CA ARG A 40 -4.16 -0.46 5.40
C ARG A 40 -2.78 -0.95 4.97
N VAL A 41 -2.25 -0.40 3.88
CA VAL A 41 -0.96 -0.77 3.30
C VAL A 41 -0.15 0.49 3.10
N TRP A 42 1.10 0.48 3.57
CA TRP A 42 2.00 1.60 3.37
C TRP A 42 2.34 1.77 1.89
N THR A 43 2.22 3.01 1.39
CA THR A 43 2.62 3.37 0.04
C THR A 43 3.67 4.48 0.10
N PRO A 44 4.78 4.35 -0.65
CA PRO A 44 5.87 5.32 -0.60
C PRO A 44 5.55 6.64 -1.31
N GLY A 45 4.42 6.77 -2.01
CA GLY A 45 4.04 8.01 -2.70
C GLY A 45 3.22 8.95 -1.83
N PRO A 46 3.20 10.25 -2.18
CA PRO A 46 2.32 11.21 -1.54
C PRO A 46 0.84 10.92 -1.85
N ARG A 47 -0.03 11.21 -0.88
CA ARG A 47 -1.48 11.32 -1.10
C ARG A 47 -1.79 12.68 -1.73
N ALA A 48 -1.75 12.72 -3.06
CA ALA A 48 -1.92 13.94 -3.84
C ALA A 48 -2.97 13.79 -4.95
N GLU A 49 -3.81 12.76 -4.88
CA GLU A 49 -4.86 12.53 -5.89
C GLU A 49 -6.11 13.36 -5.57
N PHE A 50 -6.38 14.35 -6.42
CA PHE A 50 -7.63 15.09 -6.40
C PHE A 50 -8.74 14.29 -7.11
N PRO A 51 -9.97 14.20 -6.56
CA PRO A 51 -10.46 14.84 -5.34
C PRO A 51 -10.40 13.95 -4.09
N GLN A 52 -9.95 12.70 -4.21
CA GLN A 52 -10.13 11.67 -3.18
C GLN A 52 -9.29 11.91 -1.92
N ASP A 53 -8.03 12.33 -2.08
CA ASP A 53 -7.12 12.57 -0.96
C ASP A 53 -7.34 13.94 -0.29
N PHE A 54 -8.02 14.86 -0.98
CA PHE A 54 -8.23 16.24 -0.55
C PHE A 54 -9.63 16.50 0.02
N LYS A 55 -10.38 15.46 0.42
CA LYS A 55 -11.76 15.58 0.92
C LYS A 55 -11.95 16.63 2.01
N TYR A 56 -11.03 16.71 2.97
CA TYR A 56 -11.09 17.71 4.05
C TYR A 56 -11.00 19.16 3.55
N PHE A 57 -10.31 19.39 2.43
CA PHE A 57 -10.22 20.69 1.77
C PHE A 57 -11.44 20.94 0.88
N THR A 58 -11.78 19.98 0.01
CA THR A 58 -12.89 20.11 -0.95
C THR A 58 -14.26 20.20 -0.28
N SER A 59 -14.43 19.56 0.88
CA SER A 59 -15.67 19.56 1.66
C SER A 59 -15.74 20.65 2.72
N PHE A 60 -14.79 21.57 2.74
CA PHE A 60 -14.74 22.71 3.69
C PHE A 60 -14.63 22.34 5.19
N PHE A 61 -14.25 21.10 5.53
CA PHE A 61 -14.09 20.68 6.93
C PHE A 61 -13.06 21.53 7.68
N ILE A 62 -11.87 21.68 7.10
CA ILE A 62 -10.77 22.44 7.72
C ILE A 62 -11.16 23.92 7.91
N HIS A 63 -11.85 24.50 6.93
CA HIS A 63 -12.31 25.89 6.98
C HIS A 63 -13.33 26.12 8.10
N LEU A 64 -14.30 25.21 8.25
CA LEU A 64 -15.27 25.29 9.33
C LEU A 64 -14.62 25.07 10.70
N GLN A 65 -13.67 24.16 10.79
CA GLN A 65 -12.91 23.94 12.01
C GLN A 65 -12.12 25.21 12.41
N GLU A 66 -11.40 25.83 11.49
CA GLU A 66 -10.63 27.05 11.76
C GLU A 66 -11.53 28.21 12.20
N LEU A 67 -12.66 28.43 11.51
CA LEU A 67 -13.62 29.48 11.88
C LEU A 67 -14.24 29.25 13.27
N LEU A 68 -14.57 28.00 13.58
CA LEU A 68 -15.13 27.63 14.87
C LEU A 68 -14.11 27.81 16.00
N GLU A 69 -12.88 27.34 15.81
CA GLU A 69 -11.81 27.47 16.80
C GLU A 69 -11.50 28.93 17.09
N LEU A 70 -11.46 29.78 16.06
CA LEU A 70 -11.27 31.21 16.24
C LEU A 70 -12.44 31.88 16.96
N ALA A 71 -13.68 31.46 16.67
CA ALA A 71 -14.85 31.95 17.40
C ALA A 71 -14.78 31.59 18.89
N ILE A 72 -14.48 30.32 19.21
CA ILE A 72 -14.37 29.84 20.60
C ILE A 72 -13.23 30.57 21.34
N VAL A 73 -12.05 30.72 20.71
CA VAL A 73 -10.93 31.43 21.33
C VAL A 73 -11.24 32.91 21.52
N SER A 74 -11.93 33.55 20.57
CA SER A 74 -12.33 34.95 20.72
C SER A 74 -13.33 35.16 21.86
N ASP A 75 -14.24 34.22 22.06
CA ASP A 75 -15.24 34.26 23.13
C ASP A 75 -14.60 34.06 24.51
N LEU A 76 -13.69 33.08 24.64
CA LEU A 76 -13.00 32.79 25.90
C LEU A 76 -11.96 33.84 26.29
N SER A 77 -11.23 34.39 25.31
CA SER A 77 -10.12 35.33 25.57
C SER A 77 -10.56 36.80 25.60
N GLY A 78 -11.72 37.13 25.02
CA GLY A 78 -12.18 38.51 24.84
C GLY A 78 -11.32 39.33 23.86
N VAL A 79 -10.39 38.68 23.14
CA VAL A 79 -9.50 39.30 22.16
C VAL A 79 -9.87 38.81 20.76
N GLU A 80 -10.03 39.74 19.81
CA GLU A 80 -10.22 39.37 18.41
C GLU A 80 -8.94 38.71 17.84
N VAL A 81 -9.05 37.42 17.50
CA VAL A 81 -7.95 36.67 16.90
C VAL A 81 -8.00 36.82 15.38
N ARG A 82 -6.87 37.20 14.78
CA ARG A 82 -6.77 37.45 13.34
C ARG A 82 -6.35 36.18 12.59
N HIS A 83 -7.07 35.83 11.52
CA HIS A 83 -6.73 34.73 10.62
C HIS A 83 -5.36 34.94 9.96
N THR A 84 -4.38 34.10 10.30
CA THR A 84 -3.03 34.14 9.69
C THR A 84 -2.52 32.77 9.24
N SER A 85 -3.23 31.69 9.55
CA SER A 85 -2.87 30.31 9.20
C SER A 85 -2.86 30.12 7.69
N ARG A 86 -1.73 29.62 7.16
CA ARG A 86 -1.65 29.08 5.80
C ARG A 86 -1.14 27.66 5.88
N MET A 87 -1.91 26.72 5.34
CA MET A 87 -1.49 25.33 5.25
C MET A 87 -0.71 25.11 3.94
N ARG A 88 0.34 24.29 4.02
CA ARG A 88 1.05 23.75 2.86
C ARG A 88 1.29 22.27 3.10
N LEU A 89 1.20 21.47 2.04
CA LEU A 89 1.65 20.08 2.12
C LEU A 89 3.17 20.05 2.25
N PHE A 90 3.67 19.09 3.02
CA PHE A 90 5.11 18.82 3.04
C PHE A 90 5.57 18.32 1.67
N PRO A 91 6.71 18.82 1.16
CA PRO A 91 7.26 18.32 -0.09
C PRO A 91 7.61 16.84 0.08
N SER A 92 7.16 16.01 -0.87
CA SER A 92 7.52 14.59 -0.91
C SER A 92 8.74 14.38 -1.81
N VAL A 93 9.52 13.35 -1.50
CA VAL A 93 10.61 12.91 -2.37
C VAL A 93 10.05 12.42 -3.71
N CYS A 94 10.79 12.64 -4.80
CA CYS A 94 10.42 12.07 -6.09
C CYS A 94 10.50 10.55 -6.01
N ASN A 95 9.34 9.90 -5.99
CA ASN A 95 9.25 8.46 -5.89
C ASN A 95 8.74 7.87 -7.22
N SER A 96 9.58 7.07 -7.87
CA SER A 96 9.17 6.30 -9.05
C SER A 96 8.42 5.07 -8.59
N GLN A 97 7.09 5.10 -8.66
CA GLN A 97 6.27 3.95 -8.29
C GLN A 97 6.20 2.96 -9.45
N ASP A 98 6.89 1.84 -9.30
CA ASP A 98 6.73 0.72 -10.21
C ASP A 98 5.59 -0.19 -9.74
N LYS A 99 4.41 0.00 -10.35
CA LYS A 99 3.19 -0.78 -10.00
C LYS A 99 3.38 -2.27 -10.25
N PHE A 100 4.30 -2.64 -11.15
CA PHE A 100 4.54 -4.04 -11.53
C PHE A 100 5.17 -4.86 -10.41
N VAL A 101 6.10 -4.29 -9.64
CA VAL A 101 6.78 -4.99 -8.53
C VAL A 101 5.77 -5.45 -7.47
N ARG A 102 4.77 -4.62 -7.17
CA ARG A 102 3.70 -4.97 -6.23
C ARG A 102 2.81 -6.13 -6.73
N VAL A 103 2.64 -6.26 -8.05
CA VAL A 103 1.91 -7.39 -8.63
C VAL A 103 2.73 -8.67 -8.52
N ILE A 104 4.06 -8.60 -8.71
CA ILE A 104 4.98 -9.74 -8.54
C ILE A 104 4.94 -10.28 -7.11
N GLU A 105 4.92 -9.42 -6.09
CA GLU A 105 4.84 -9.86 -4.69
C GLU A 105 3.60 -10.72 -4.39
N HIS A 106 2.51 -10.56 -5.14
CA HIS A 106 1.26 -11.30 -4.94
C HIS A 106 1.07 -12.49 -5.89
N LEU A 107 1.91 -12.65 -6.93
CA LEU A 107 1.87 -13.78 -7.86
C LEU A 107 2.12 -15.18 -7.24
N PRO A 108 3.02 -15.40 -6.26
CA PRO A 108 3.31 -16.76 -5.78
C PRO A 108 2.11 -17.44 -5.13
N ALA A 109 1.19 -16.69 -4.52
CA ALA A 109 -0.01 -17.25 -3.90
C ALA A 109 -0.93 -17.96 -4.92
N ALA A 110 -1.03 -17.44 -6.15
CA ALA A 110 -1.86 -18.04 -7.20
C ALA A 110 -1.20 -19.28 -7.82
N ALA A 111 0.12 -19.22 -8.05
CA ALA A 111 0.87 -20.33 -8.62
C ALA A 111 0.94 -21.55 -7.68
N ILE A 112 1.10 -21.31 -6.36
CA ILE A 112 1.12 -22.38 -5.35
C ILE A 112 -0.24 -23.09 -5.26
N VAL A 113 -1.36 -22.37 -5.41
CA VAL A 113 -2.70 -22.96 -5.42
C VAL A 113 -2.90 -23.83 -6.67
N TYR A 114 -2.42 -23.37 -7.83
CA TYR A 114 -2.48 -24.14 -9.07
C TYR A 114 -1.62 -25.42 -9.05
N GLU A 115 -0.41 -25.35 -8.48
CA GLU A 115 0.45 -26.54 -8.31
C GLU A 115 -0.18 -27.55 -7.33
N ARG A 116 -0.86 -27.07 -6.28
CA ARG A 116 -1.59 -27.93 -5.32
C ARG A 116 -2.75 -28.70 -5.95
N GLU A 117 -3.38 -28.17 -7.00
CA GLU A 117 -4.51 -28.83 -7.69
C GLU A 117 -4.07 -29.96 -8.62
N THR A 118 -2.90 -29.87 -9.24
CA THR A 118 -2.53 -30.76 -10.36
C THR A 118 -1.84 -32.06 -9.95
N ARG A 119 -1.55 -32.29 -8.65
CA ARG A 119 -1.00 -33.54 -8.05
C ARG A 119 0.10 -34.26 -8.86
N MET A 120 0.91 -33.51 -9.63
CA MET A 120 1.87 -34.09 -10.57
C MET A 120 2.99 -34.92 -9.91
N LYS A 121 3.18 -34.78 -8.59
CA LYS A 121 4.15 -35.55 -7.79
C LYS A 121 3.74 -37.01 -7.58
N GLU A 122 2.44 -37.34 -7.64
CA GLU A 122 1.95 -38.73 -7.46
C GLU A 122 2.25 -39.62 -8.69
N LEU A 123 2.33 -39.03 -9.88
CA LEU A 123 2.59 -39.73 -11.15
C LEU A 123 4.06 -40.15 -11.33
N MET A 124 5.01 -39.42 -10.75
CA MET A 124 6.44 -39.70 -10.89
C MET A 124 6.93 -40.86 -10.00
N ARG A 125 6.14 -41.28 -9.00
CA ARG A 125 6.51 -42.34 -8.05
C ARG A 125 6.44 -43.77 -8.64
N ILE A 126 5.93 -43.93 -9.87
CA ILE A 126 5.53 -45.24 -10.43
C ILE A 126 6.63 -45.88 -11.32
N MET A 127 7.72 -45.17 -11.64
CA MET A 127 8.74 -45.62 -12.60
C MET A 127 9.97 -46.22 -11.89
N GLY A 128 9.86 -47.46 -11.41
CA GLY A 128 10.91 -48.17 -10.66
C GLY A 128 12.16 -48.54 -11.50
N LEU A 129 13.31 -47.96 -11.16
CA LEU A 129 14.65 -48.28 -11.66
C LEU A 129 15.64 -48.25 -10.47
N SER A 130 16.76 -48.98 -10.55
CA SER A 130 17.76 -49.10 -9.47
C SER A 130 18.14 -47.75 -8.85
N ASP A 131 17.93 -47.63 -7.54
CA ASP A 131 17.85 -46.34 -6.87
C ASP A 131 19.07 -45.44 -7.13
N SER A 132 20.30 -45.89 -6.91
CA SER A 132 21.47 -44.99 -6.92
C SER A 132 21.78 -44.35 -8.28
N VAL A 133 21.72 -45.12 -9.38
CA VAL A 133 21.94 -44.58 -10.74
C VAL A 133 20.74 -43.76 -11.18
N HIS A 134 19.54 -44.13 -10.76
CA HIS A 134 18.33 -43.35 -10.99
C HIS A 134 18.39 -41.99 -10.29
N TRP A 135 18.83 -41.93 -9.03
CA TRP A 135 19.07 -40.69 -8.29
C TRP A 135 20.11 -39.80 -8.97
N LEU A 136 21.22 -40.37 -9.45
CA LEU A 136 22.26 -39.60 -10.14
C LEU A 136 21.76 -39.06 -11.50
N SER A 137 21.11 -39.91 -12.30
CA SER A 137 20.53 -39.50 -13.58
C SER A 137 19.46 -38.43 -13.38
N TRP A 138 18.63 -38.57 -12.34
CA TRP A 138 17.59 -37.61 -12.00
C TRP A 138 18.19 -36.27 -11.51
N LEU A 139 19.22 -36.31 -10.68
CA LEU A 139 19.93 -35.11 -10.24
C LEU A 139 20.57 -34.36 -11.42
N ILE A 140 21.26 -35.06 -12.32
CA ILE A 140 21.91 -34.41 -13.46
C ILE A 140 20.87 -33.79 -14.41
N THR A 141 19.81 -34.53 -14.72
CA THR A 141 18.75 -34.04 -15.61
C THR A 141 17.98 -32.87 -14.99
N THR A 142 17.65 -32.92 -13.71
CA THR A 142 16.99 -31.81 -13.00
C THR A 142 17.88 -30.58 -12.91
N VAL A 143 19.16 -30.72 -12.53
CA VAL A 143 20.10 -29.59 -12.48
C VAL A 143 20.28 -28.96 -13.86
N THR A 144 20.36 -29.76 -14.93
CA THR A 144 20.51 -29.24 -16.29
C THR A 144 19.27 -28.47 -16.74
N VAL A 145 18.08 -29.00 -16.50
CA VAL A 145 16.82 -28.33 -16.84
C VAL A 145 16.64 -27.05 -16.03
N MET A 146 16.93 -27.08 -14.73
CA MET A 146 16.88 -25.90 -13.85
C MET A 146 17.89 -24.83 -14.23
N SER A 147 19.09 -25.23 -14.66
CA SER A 147 20.09 -24.28 -15.15
C SER A 147 19.63 -23.59 -16.43
N ILE A 148 19.04 -24.32 -17.38
CA ILE A 148 18.56 -23.75 -18.65
C ILE A 148 17.39 -22.78 -18.40
N SER A 149 16.44 -23.15 -17.54
CA SER A 149 15.32 -22.27 -17.18
C SER A 149 15.79 -21.02 -16.42
N ALA A 150 16.75 -21.15 -15.49
CA ALA A 150 17.33 -20.03 -14.75
C ALA A 150 18.07 -19.04 -15.66
N VAL A 151 18.86 -19.53 -16.63
CA VAL A 151 19.52 -18.66 -17.62
C VAL A 151 18.47 -17.94 -18.48
N GLY A 152 17.45 -18.65 -18.97
CA GLY A 152 16.39 -18.06 -19.78
C GLY A 152 15.61 -16.96 -19.04
N MET A 153 15.26 -17.21 -17.77
CA MET A 153 14.56 -16.25 -16.93
C MET A 153 15.45 -15.03 -16.60
N THR A 154 16.73 -15.26 -16.28
CA THR A 154 17.69 -14.19 -16.04
C THR A 154 17.83 -13.30 -17.28
N ALA A 155 18.00 -13.91 -18.46
CA ALA A 155 18.11 -13.19 -19.73
C ALA A 155 16.85 -12.36 -20.03
N LEU A 156 15.66 -12.93 -19.79
CA LEU A 156 14.38 -12.24 -19.96
C LEU A 156 14.27 -11.00 -19.04
N LEU A 157 14.65 -11.13 -17.77
CA LEU A 157 14.59 -10.04 -16.80
C LEU A 157 15.61 -8.93 -17.10
N THR A 158 16.81 -9.29 -17.55
CA THR A 158 17.85 -8.32 -17.94
C THR A 158 17.54 -7.63 -19.26
N ALA A 159 17.10 -8.39 -20.28
CA ALA A 159 16.75 -7.83 -21.59
C ALA A 159 15.43 -7.05 -21.54
N GLY A 160 14.49 -7.47 -20.70
CA GLY A 160 13.23 -6.79 -20.45
C GLY A 160 13.36 -5.50 -19.62
N GLY A 161 14.57 -5.18 -19.12
CA GLY A 161 14.83 -3.93 -18.39
C GLY A 161 14.10 -3.81 -17.04
N ILE A 162 13.50 -4.91 -16.55
CA ILE A 162 12.73 -4.95 -15.31
C ILE A 162 13.66 -4.73 -14.11
N VAL A 163 14.87 -5.32 -14.15
CA VAL A 163 15.87 -5.22 -13.08
C VAL A 163 17.11 -4.52 -13.60
N ARG A 164 17.02 -3.19 -13.79
CA ARG A 164 18.07 -2.41 -14.45
C ARG A 164 19.35 -2.19 -13.63
N HIS A 165 19.26 -2.29 -12.30
CA HIS A 165 20.34 -1.94 -11.38
C HIS A 165 21.05 -3.15 -10.74
N SER A 166 20.65 -4.37 -11.07
CA SER A 166 21.22 -5.57 -10.42
C SER A 166 22.21 -6.29 -11.32
N ASP A 167 23.25 -6.86 -10.71
CA ASP A 167 24.24 -7.68 -11.41
C ASP A 167 23.59 -8.99 -11.93
N PRO A 168 23.69 -9.28 -13.25
CA PRO A 168 23.07 -10.47 -13.85
C PRO A 168 23.50 -11.80 -13.22
N LEU A 169 24.74 -11.90 -12.74
CA LEU A 169 25.28 -13.11 -12.12
C LEU A 169 24.64 -13.38 -10.76
N LEU A 170 24.41 -12.33 -9.96
CA LEU A 170 23.75 -12.45 -8.66
C LEU A 170 22.27 -12.83 -8.85
N LEU A 171 21.63 -12.27 -9.88
CA LEU A 171 20.27 -12.62 -10.28
C LEU A 171 20.17 -14.09 -10.70
N PHE A 172 21.11 -14.59 -11.50
CA PHE A 172 21.17 -16.01 -11.88
C PHE A 172 21.32 -16.93 -10.67
N MET A 173 22.27 -16.64 -9.77
CA MET A 173 22.49 -17.43 -8.55
C MET A 173 21.26 -17.42 -7.65
N PHE A 174 20.58 -16.27 -7.54
CA PHE A 174 19.32 -16.15 -6.79
C PHE A 174 18.27 -17.08 -7.39
N ILE A 175 17.98 -16.98 -8.69
CA ILE A 175 16.95 -17.83 -9.34
C ILE A 175 17.32 -19.31 -9.26
N PHE A 176 18.59 -19.68 -9.40
CA PHE A 176 19.02 -21.07 -9.30
C PHE A 176 18.91 -21.65 -7.88
N SER A 177 18.91 -20.80 -6.84
CA SER A 177 18.80 -21.22 -5.44
C SER A 177 17.37 -21.49 -4.96
N PHE A 178 16.36 -20.96 -5.66
CA PHE A 178 14.94 -21.14 -5.38
C PHE A 178 14.32 -22.21 -6.28
#